data_AF-A0A7K0LCV3-F1
#
_entry.id   AF-A0A7K0LCV3-F1
#
_cell.length_a   1.000
_cell.length_b   1.000
_cell.length_c   1.000
_cell.angle_alpha   90.00
_cell.angle_beta   90.00
_cell.angle_gamma   90.00
#
_symmetry.space_group_name_H-M   'P 1'
#
loop_
_entity.id
_entity.type
_entity.pdbx_description
1 polymer ?
#
loop_
_entity_poly.entity_id
_entity_poly.type
_entity_poly.pdbx_seq_one_letter_code
_entity_poly.pdbx_strand_id
1 'polypeptide(L)' 'MLPIILDLRGRKALVVGGGRIAYRKAKALADEGAHVTVISPVFVDEFSTMPNATLVQRTYEAGDTEG' A
#
# COMPACT_ATOMS: atom_id res chain seq x y z
N MET A 1 -5.29 22.47 7.54
CA MET A 1 -5.40 21.30 6.64
C MET A 1 -6.54 21.57 5.67
N LEU A 2 -6.32 21.40 4.36
CA LEU A 2 -7.36 21.56 3.34
C LEU A 2 -7.85 20.17 2.91
N PRO A 3 -9.14 19.83 3.07
CA PRO A 3 -9.67 18.55 2.59
C PRO A 3 -9.74 18.55 1.06
N ILE A 4 -9.25 17.48 0.44
CA ILE A 4 -9.38 17.22 -1.00
C ILE A 4 -9.90 15.81 -1.23
N ILE A 5 -10.61 15.61 -2.33
CA ILE A 5 -11.05 14.30 -2.81
C ILE A 5 -10.12 13.92 -3.96
N LEU A 6 -9.58 12.69 -3.93
CA LEU A 6 -8.65 12.18 -4.94
C LEU A 6 -9.26 10.95 -5.62
N ASP A 7 -9.24 10.94 -6.95
CA ASP A 7 -9.57 9.74 -7.73
C ASP A 7 -8.36 8.80 -7.80
N LEU A 8 -8.49 7.64 -7.16
CA LEU A 8 -7.43 6.65 -7.01
C LEU A 8 -7.50 5.51 -8.03
N ARG A 9 -8.56 5.45 -8.84
CA ARG A 9 -8.77 4.35 -9.78
C ARG A 9 -7.62 4.25 -10.78
N GLY A 10 -6.97 3.09 -10.81
CA GLY A 10 -5.80 2.81 -11.66
C GLY A 10 -4.52 3.56 -11.28
N ARG A 11 -4.53 4.36 -10.21
CA ARG A 11 -3.36 5.12 -9.76
C ARG A 11 -2.42 4.21 -8.96
N LYS A 12 -1.11 4.43 -9.11
CA LYS A 12 -0.10 3.73 -8.30
C LYS A 12 -0.07 4.33 -6.89
N ALA A 13 0.02 3.47 -5.88
CA ALA A 13 0.21 3.89 -4.51
C ALA A 13 1.21 2.97 -3.81
N LEU A 14 2.16 3.56 -3.08
CA LEU A 14 3.12 2.85 -2.26
C LEU A 14 2.75 2.99 -0.77
N VAL A 15 2.71 1.87 -0.06
CA VAL A 15 2.58 1.81 1.39
C VAL A 15 3.84 1.17 1.97
N VAL A 16 4.47 1.83 2.94
CA VAL A 16 5.65 1.29 3.62
C VAL A 16 5.26 0.81 5.02
N GLY A 17 5.65 -0.42 5.34
CA GLY A 17 5.32 -1.12 6.58
C GLY A 17 4.34 -2.26 6.37
N GLY A 18 4.45 -3.32 7.19
CA GLY A 18 3.64 -4.53 7.10
C GLY A 18 2.84 -4.82 8.37
N GLY A 19 2.69 -3.82 9.25
CA GLY A 19 1.82 -3.91 10.42
C GLY A 19 0.35 -3.66 10.11
N ARG A 20 -0.53 -3.82 11.11
CA ARG A 20 -1.98 -3.62 10.98
C ARG A 20 -2.41 -2.23 10.47
N ILE A 21 -1.64 -1.18 10.79
CA ILE A 21 -1.93 0.19 10.31
C ILE A 21 -1.69 0.27 8.80
N ALA A 22 -0.60 -0.31 8.31
CA ALA A 22 -0.29 -0.34 6.90
C ALA A 22 -1.33 -1.17 6.15
N TYR A 23 -1.74 -2.32 6.69
CA TYR A 23 -2.81 -3.14 6.12
C TYR A 23 -4.10 -2.34 5.92
N ARG A 24 -4.56 -1.63 6.95
CA ARG A 24 -5.76 -0.77 6.85
C ARG A 24 -5.65 0.29 5.76
N LYS A 25 -4.48 0.93 5.63
CA LYS A 25 -4.25 1.96 4.61
C LYS A 25 -4.18 1.37 3.20
N ALA A 26 -3.42 0.29 3.03
CA ALA A 26 -3.29 -0.43 1.78
C ALA A 26 -4.67 -0.93 1.30
N LYS A 27 -5.46 -1.52 2.21
CA LYS A 27 -6.83 -1.97 1.92
C LYS A 27 -7.73 -0.82 1.46
N ALA A 28 -7.74 0.30 2.18
CA ALA A 28 -8.56 1.46 1.77
C ALA A 28 -8.17 1.98 0.37
N LEU A 29 -6.87 2.02 0.05
CA LEU A 29 -6.41 2.43 -1.28
C LEU A 29 -6.81 1.43 -2.37
N ALA A 30 -6.66 0.13 -2.09
CA ALA A 30 -6.99 -0.94 -3.04
C ALA A 30 -8.51 -1.04 -3.28
N ASP A 31 -9.33 -0.85 -2.24
CA ASP A 31 -10.79 -0.81 -2.33
C ASP A 31 -11.28 0.35 -3.23
N GLU A 32 -10.53 1.46 -3.28
CA GLU A 32 -10.76 2.61 -4.19
C GLU A 32 -10.18 2.41 -5.61
N GLY A 33 -9.64 1.22 -5.88
CA GLY A 33 -9.12 0.83 -7.19
C GLY A 33 -7.69 1.27 -7.49
N ALA A 34 -6.89 1.64 -6.48
CA ALA A 34 -5.47 1.90 -6.66
C ALA A 34 -4.68 0.60 -6.91
N HIS A 35 -3.60 0.72 -7.69
CA HIS A 35 -2.57 -0.31 -7.79
C HIS A 35 -1.61 -0.17 -6.60
N VAL A 36 -1.87 -0.93 -5.53
CA VAL A 36 -1.14 -0.80 -4.27
C VAL A 36 0.08 -1.72 -4.25
N THR A 37 1.23 -1.13 -3.95
CA THR A 37 2.45 -1.86 -3.57
C THR A 37 2.73 -1.64 -2.09
N VAL A 38 3.05 -2.70 -1.37
CA VAL A 38 3.39 -2.64 0.05
C VAL A 38 4.80 -3.19 0.26
N ILE A 39 5.69 -2.37 0.85
CA ILE A 39 7.08 -2.76 1.12
C ILE A 39 7.26 -2.92 2.63
N SER A 40 7.70 -4.10 3.07
CA SER A 40 8.07 -4.33 4.46
C SER A 40 8.94 -5.58 4.64
N PRO A 41 9.90 -5.60 5.58
CA PRO A 41 10.65 -6.83 5.88
C PRO A 41 9.76 -7.92 6.51
N VAL A 42 8.66 -7.53 7.17
CA VAL A 42 7.73 -8.42 7.86
C VAL A 42 6.30 -7.97 7.62
N PHE A 43 5.40 -8.90 7.37
CA PHE A 43 3.97 -8.65 7.21
C PHE A 43 3.18 -9.38 8.29
N VAL A 44 2.08 -8.76 8.74
CA VAL A 44 1.05 -9.45 9.51
C VAL A 44 0.21 -10.35 8.60
N ASP A 45 -0.35 -11.42 9.15
CA ASP A 45 -1.07 -12.46 8.41
C ASP A 45 -2.23 -11.91 7.58
N GLU A 46 -2.84 -10.80 8.00
CA GLU A 46 -3.94 -10.14 7.27
C GLU A 46 -3.56 -9.77 5.83
N PHE A 47 -2.26 -9.52 5.53
CA PHE A 47 -1.81 -9.24 4.17
C PHE A 47 -1.86 -10.46 3.24
N SER A 48 -1.79 -11.69 3.77
CA SER A 48 -1.80 -12.92 2.95
C SER A 48 -3.12 -13.11 2.20
N THR A 49 -4.21 -12.54 2.72
CA THR A 49 -5.55 -12.62 2.13
C THR A 49 -5.94 -11.33 1.41
N MET A 50 -5.05 -10.35 1.35
CA MET A 50 -5.34 -9.05 0.76
C MET A 50 -5.37 -9.15 -0.77
N PRO A 51 -6.52 -8.90 -1.42
CA PRO A 51 -6.60 -8.90 -2.87
C PRO A 51 -5.96 -7.62 -3.44
N ASN A 52 -5.45 -7.70 -4.66
CA ASN A 52 -5.02 -6.54 -5.47
C ASN A 52 -3.91 -5.67 -4.84
N ALA A 53 -3.00 -6.28 -4.07
CA ALA A 53 -1.78 -5.64 -3.61
C ALA A 53 -0.54 -6.46 -3.99
N THR A 54 0.52 -5.75 -4.39
CA THR A 54 1.85 -6.34 -4.56
C THR A 54 2.60 -6.21 -3.24
N LEU A 55 2.99 -7.34 -2.63
CA LEU A 55 3.77 -7.36 -1.40
C LEU A 55 5.25 -7.57 -1.73
N VAL A 56 6.11 -6.68 -1.26
CA VAL A 56 7.56 -6.76 -1.46
C VAL A 56 8.24 -6.92 -0.11
N GLN A 57 8.81 -8.09 0.12
CA GLN A 57 9.41 -8.43 1.41
C GLN A 57 10.86 -7.96 1.53
N ARG A 58 11.03 -6.66 1.80
CA ARG A 58 12.32 -6.03 2.10
C ARG A 58 12.13 -4.71 2.84
N THR A 59 13.23 -4.12 3.28
CA THR A 59 13.24 -2.73 3.77
C THR A 59 13.05 -1.77 2.59
N TYR A 60 12.40 -0.64 2.88
CA TYR A 60 12.30 0.48 1.94
C TYR A 60 13.69 1.01 1.57
N GLU A 61 13.86 1.38 0.30
CA GLU A 61 15.08 1.96 -0.24
C GLU A 61 14.76 3.27 -0.97
N ALA A 62 15.75 4.17 -1.01
CA ALA A 62 15.61 5.39 -1.79
C ALA A 62 15.40 5.04 -3.27
N GLY A 63 14.38 5.64 -3.90
CA GLY A 63 13.97 5.33 -5.26
C GLY A 63 12.66 4.53 -5.36
N ASP A 64 12.22 3.88 -4.28
CA ASP A 64 10.95 3.12 -4.28
C ASP A 64 9.71 3.97 -4.60
N THR A 65 9.79 5.28 -4.41
CA THR A 65 8.73 6.23 -4.73
C THR A 65 8.73 6.70 -6.18
N GLU A 66 9.73 6.35 -7.00
CA GLU A 66 9.89 6.81 -8.38
C GLU A 66 9.10 5.98 -9.40
N GLY A 67 7.86 5.63 -9.04
CA GLY A 67 6.95 4.74 -9.80
C GLY A 67 5.89 5.46 -10.63
#